data_AF-A0A553R3G7-F1
#
_entry.id   AF-A0A553R3G7-F1
#
_cell.length_a   1.000
_cell.length_b   1.000
_cell.length_c   1.000
_cell.angle_alpha   90.00
_cell.angle_beta   90.00
_cell.angle_gamma   90.00
#
_symmetry.space_group_name_H-M   'P 1'
#
loop_
_entity.id
_entity.type
_entity.pdbx_description
1 polymer ?
#
loop_
_entity_poly.entity_id
_entity_poly.type
_entity_poly.pdbx_seq_one_letter_code
_entity_poly.pdbx_strand_id
1 'polypeptide(L)'
;MNKPKCPGCDGSDEIRKVSGQRALCRSCSQKTRSVFQFCWGCQREWPRDASTTNVCKQPNCAIRAALLSVKQITDPQSSVRGCPFFRACPGCKALLTHNGTGCPNIICPQCHKEFCFRCLRAECYSNQYYYFINDFSDDDEDDDDDDDDDDDDEIETCEIVNNTDTIQCLGL
;
A
#
# COMPACT_ATOMS: atom_id res chain seq x y z
N MET A 1 -11.90 -3.24 15.32
CA MET A 1 -10.55 -2.62 15.40
C MET A 1 -9.56 -3.59 14.79
N ASN A 2 -8.69 -3.14 13.87
CA ASN A 2 -7.69 -4.04 13.29
C ASN A 2 -6.68 -4.49 14.35
N LYS A 3 -6.32 -5.78 14.33
CA LYS A 3 -5.31 -6.35 15.23
C LYS A 3 -3.93 -6.02 14.68
N PRO A 4 -3.03 -5.40 15.47
CA PRO A 4 -1.69 -5.10 14.97
C PRO A 4 -0.92 -6.39 14.70
N LYS A 5 0.07 -6.34 13.80
CA LYS A 5 1.07 -7.39 13.63
C LYS A 5 2.34 -7.04 14.38
N CYS A 6 2.99 -8.05 14.95
CA CYS A 6 4.27 -7.87 15.61
C CYS A 6 5.39 -7.72 14.56
N PRO A 7 6.21 -6.65 14.58
CA PRO A 7 7.31 -6.50 13.62
C PRO A 7 8.43 -7.53 13.75
N GLY A 8 8.48 -8.30 14.84
CA GLY A 8 9.51 -9.32 15.06
C GLY A 8 9.11 -10.74 14.65
N CYS A 9 7.81 -11.03 14.50
CA CYS A 9 7.34 -12.38 14.16
C CYS A 9 6.12 -12.43 13.23
N ASP A 10 5.62 -11.27 12.78
CA ASP A 10 4.40 -11.08 11.97
C ASP A 10 3.09 -11.64 12.56
N GLY A 11 3.17 -12.33 13.69
CA GLY A 11 2.04 -12.87 14.43
C GLY A 11 1.18 -11.77 15.06
N SER A 12 -0.10 -12.10 15.29
CA SER A 12 -1.06 -11.18 15.89
C SER A 12 -1.67 -11.68 17.21
N ASP A 13 -1.58 -12.99 17.51
CA ASP A 13 -2.36 -13.62 18.59
C ASP A 13 -1.85 -13.36 19.99
N GLU A 14 -0.54 -13.20 20.16
CA GLU A 14 0.08 -13.01 21.47
C GLU A 14 0.45 -11.56 21.77
N ILE A 15 -0.27 -10.61 21.15
CA ILE A 15 -0.06 -9.18 21.34
C ILE A 15 -0.98 -8.64 22.43
N ARG A 16 -0.41 -7.94 23.41
CA ARG A 16 -1.14 -7.24 24.47
C ARG A 16 -0.88 -5.74 24.41
N LYS A 17 -1.93 -4.92 24.42
CA LYS A 17 -1.80 -3.47 24.60
C LYS A 17 -1.38 -3.17 26.04
N VAL A 18 -0.37 -2.34 26.23
CA VAL A 18 0.21 -2.06 27.55
C VAL A 18 -0.23 -0.68 28.05
N SER A 19 0.22 0.38 27.39
CA SER A 19 -0.12 1.76 27.74
C SER A 19 0.06 2.67 26.53
N GLY A 20 -0.86 3.61 26.32
CA GLY A 20 -0.85 4.51 25.18
C GLY A 20 -0.71 3.77 23.85
N GLN A 21 0.34 4.09 23.10
CA GLN A 21 0.67 3.47 21.82
C GLN A 21 1.58 2.24 21.94
N ARG A 22 1.86 1.71 23.15
CA ARG A 22 2.74 0.53 23.32
C ARG A 22 1.97 -0.79 23.30
N ALA A 23 2.53 -1.74 22.59
CA ALA A 23 2.09 -3.14 22.51
C ALA A 23 3.26 -4.05 22.91
N LEU A 24 2.96 -5.17 23.55
CA LEU A 24 3.91 -6.22 23.92
C LEU A 24 3.59 -7.49 23.16
N CYS A 25 4.60 -8.12 22.56
CA CYS A 25 4.48 -9.46 21.96
C CYS A 25 5.05 -10.50 22.92
N ARG A 26 4.21 -11.45 23.40
CA ARG A 26 4.67 -12.48 24.33
C ARG A 26 5.61 -13.49 23.66
N SER A 27 5.32 -13.92 22.43
CA SER A 27 6.16 -14.89 21.70
C SER A 27 7.58 -14.35 21.48
N CYS A 28 7.71 -13.11 21.01
CA CYS A 28 9.02 -12.46 20.85
C CYS A 28 9.71 -12.23 22.21
N SER A 29 8.94 -11.89 23.26
CA SER A 29 9.53 -11.69 24.59
C SER A 29 10.09 -12.98 25.18
N GLN A 30 9.39 -14.11 24.98
CA GLN A 30 9.85 -15.44 25.39
C GLN A 30 11.08 -15.87 24.57
N LYS A 31 11.02 -15.74 23.24
CA LYS A 31 12.11 -16.10 22.32
C LYS A 31 13.40 -15.33 22.62
N THR A 32 13.29 -14.04 22.89
CA THR A 32 14.45 -13.16 23.16
C THR A 32 14.83 -13.10 24.64
N ARG A 33 14.05 -13.72 25.54
CA ARG A 33 14.19 -13.60 27.00
C ARG A 33 14.27 -12.14 27.49
N SER A 34 13.65 -11.22 26.75
CA SER A 34 13.65 -9.79 27.05
C SER A 34 12.29 -9.20 26.70
N VAL A 35 11.89 -8.08 27.30
CA VAL A 35 10.61 -7.45 26.96
C VAL A 35 10.67 -6.91 25.53
N PHE A 36 9.88 -7.50 24.63
CA PHE A 36 9.72 -7.01 23.26
C PHE A 36 8.46 -6.14 23.16
N GLN A 37 8.67 -4.85 22.90
CA GLN A 37 7.60 -3.87 22.73
C GLN A 37 7.68 -3.19 21.36
N PHE A 38 6.54 -2.77 20.86
CA PHE A 38 6.41 -2.06 19.61
C PHE A 38 5.23 -1.08 19.66
N CYS A 39 5.15 -0.18 18.68
CA CYS A 39 4.04 0.75 18.57
C CYS A 39 2.78 0.05 18.06
N TRP A 40 1.67 0.13 18.79
CA TRP A 40 0.37 -0.41 18.39
C TRP A 40 -0.12 0.16 17.05
N GLY A 41 0.14 1.44 16.79
CA GLY A 41 -0.30 2.12 15.57
C GLY A 41 0.64 1.83 14.40
N CYS A 42 1.88 2.32 14.50
CA CYS A 42 2.84 2.19 13.41
C CYS A 42 3.61 0.86 13.40
N GLN A 43 3.32 -0.11 14.27
CA GLN A 43 3.92 -1.46 14.24
C GLN A 43 5.45 -1.51 14.09
N ARG A 44 6.18 -0.50 14.56
CA ARG A 44 7.65 -0.49 14.62
C ARG A 44 8.11 -0.76 16.04
N GLU A 45 9.26 -1.42 16.17
CA GLU A 45 9.86 -1.73 17.47
C GLU A 45 9.98 -0.46 18.32
N TRP A 46 9.63 -0.61 19.60
CA TRP A 46 9.71 0.47 20.55
C TRP A 46 11.16 0.56 21.03
N PRO A 47 11.80 1.74 20.98
CA PRO A 47 13.19 1.85 21.41
C PRO A 47 13.34 1.42 22.88
N ARG A 48 14.37 0.63 23.17
CA ARG A 48 14.61 0.06 24.51
C ARG A 48 14.95 1.14 25.55
N ASP A 49 15.56 2.22 25.10
CA ASP A 49 15.98 3.40 25.85
C ASP A 49 14.89 4.50 25.89
N ALA A 50 13.78 4.33 25.16
CA ALA A 50 12.71 5.30 25.20
C ALA A 50 12.10 5.35 26.61
N SER A 51 12.20 6.54 27.22
CA SER A 51 11.48 6.92 28.45
C SER A 51 10.04 6.37 28.45
N THR A 52 9.48 6.12 29.63
CA THR A 52 8.14 5.54 29.91
C THR A 52 6.94 6.27 29.27
N THR A 53 7.20 7.22 28.39
CA THR A 53 6.27 7.92 27.51
C THR A 53 5.29 6.96 26.83
N ASN A 54 4.04 7.42 26.78
CA ASN A 54 2.93 6.68 26.18
C ASN A 54 2.74 6.98 24.69
N VAL A 55 3.64 7.79 24.10
CA VAL A 55 3.56 8.32 22.72
C VAL A 55 4.76 7.87 21.91
N CYS A 56 4.53 7.44 20.68
CA CYS A 56 5.56 6.99 19.75
C CYS A 56 6.25 8.20 19.13
N LYS A 57 7.58 8.27 19.27
CA LYS A 57 8.42 9.33 18.71
C LYS A 57 9.07 8.97 17.37
N GLN A 58 8.75 7.79 16.82
CA GLN A 58 9.29 7.37 15.53
C GLN A 58 8.78 8.31 14.42
N PRO A 59 9.66 8.79 13.51
CA PRO A 59 9.26 9.64 12.39
C PRO A 59 8.11 9.05 11.60
N ASN A 60 7.15 9.87 11.17
CA ASN A 60 6.00 9.43 10.37
C ASN A 60 5.09 8.39 11.05
N CYS A 61 5.12 8.26 12.39
CA CYS A 61 4.28 7.29 13.10
C CYS A 61 2.79 7.41 12.72
N ALA A 62 2.25 8.62 12.61
CA ALA A 62 0.86 8.84 12.25
C ALA A 62 0.56 8.40 10.80
N ILE A 63 1.44 8.77 9.86
CA ILE A 63 1.30 8.42 8.43
C ILE A 63 1.33 6.89 8.28
N ARG A 64 2.34 6.21 8.82
CA ARG A 64 2.45 4.75 8.72
C ARG A 64 1.27 4.03 9.39
N ALA A 65 0.81 4.52 10.56
CA ALA A 65 -0.36 3.96 11.22
C ALA A 65 -1.64 4.08 10.37
N ALA A 66 -1.80 5.18 9.64
CA ALA A 66 -2.92 5.36 8.71
C ALA A 66 -2.81 4.42 7.50
N LEU A 67 -1.61 4.21 6.95
CA LEU A 67 -1.38 3.31 5.82
C LEU A 67 -1.59 1.83 6.16
N LEU A 68 -1.39 1.43 7.42
CA LEU A 68 -1.68 0.09 7.94
C LEU A 68 -3.18 -0.15 8.24
N SER A 69 -4.03 0.86 8.04
CA SER A 69 -5.47 0.72 8.20
C SER A 69 -6.04 -0.27 7.18
N VAL A 70 -6.95 -1.14 7.62
CA VAL A 70 -7.74 -2.03 6.74
C VAL A 70 -8.95 -1.32 6.13
N LYS A 71 -9.16 -0.04 6.43
CA LYS A 71 -10.26 0.74 5.86
C LYS A 71 -10.04 0.87 4.36
N GLN A 72 -11.05 0.51 3.59
CA GLN A 72 -11.08 0.67 2.14
C GLN A 72 -12.15 1.68 1.72
N ILE A 73 -12.06 2.15 0.49
CA ILE A 73 -13.13 2.91 -0.16
C ILE A 73 -14.24 1.95 -0.54
N THR A 74 -15.45 2.20 -0.03
CA THR A 74 -16.60 1.30 -0.17
C THR A 74 -17.68 1.80 -1.13
N ASP A 75 -17.55 3.03 -1.63
CA ASP A 75 -18.54 3.63 -2.55
C ASP A 75 -18.65 2.78 -3.83
N PRO A 76 -19.85 2.21 -4.13
CA PRO A 76 -20.08 1.42 -5.33
C PRO A 76 -19.83 2.15 -6.65
N GLN A 77 -20.00 3.48 -6.67
CA GLN A 77 -19.86 4.30 -7.88
C GLN A 77 -18.42 4.80 -8.09
N SER A 78 -17.53 4.51 -7.14
CA SER A 78 -16.15 4.96 -7.19
C SER A 78 -15.30 4.07 -8.09
N SER A 79 -14.56 4.70 -9.00
CA SER A 79 -13.54 4.04 -9.84
C SER A 79 -12.38 3.42 -9.04
N VAL A 80 -12.27 3.77 -7.76
CA VAL A 80 -11.24 3.29 -6.83
C VAL A 80 -11.83 2.45 -5.69
N ARG A 81 -13.06 1.94 -5.85
CA ARG A 81 -13.67 1.01 -4.88
C ARG A 81 -12.72 -0.15 -4.58
N GLY A 82 -12.57 -0.47 -3.29
CA GLY A 82 -11.64 -1.50 -2.81
C GLY A 82 -10.22 -1.01 -2.56
N CYS A 83 -9.85 0.20 -3.01
CA CYS A 83 -8.55 0.78 -2.66
C CYS A 83 -8.44 1.03 -1.15
N PRO A 84 -7.23 0.96 -0.57
CA PRO A 84 -6.96 1.49 0.77
C PRO A 84 -7.46 2.94 0.89
N PHE A 85 -8.10 3.26 2.01
CA PHE A 85 -8.68 4.59 2.22
C PHE A 85 -7.61 5.69 2.27
N PHE A 86 -6.41 5.35 2.74
CA PHE A 86 -5.26 6.24 2.75
C PHE A 86 -4.14 5.69 1.86
N ARG A 87 -3.51 6.57 1.10
CA ARG A 87 -2.29 6.33 0.32
C ARG A 87 -1.21 7.33 0.71
N ALA A 88 0.05 6.98 0.55
CA ALA A 88 1.13 7.95 0.60
C ALA A 88 1.50 8.37 -0.82
N CYS A 89 1.72 9.66 -1.04
CA CYS A 89 2.24 10.15 -2.30
C CYS A 89 3.62 9.51 -2.58
N PRO A 90 3.83 8.88 -3.76
CA PRO A 90 5.11 8.28 -4.12
C PRO A 90 6.27 9.31 -4.20
N GLY A 91 5.96 10.59 -4.43
CA GLY A 91 6.98 11.64 -4.54
C GLY A 91 7.40 12.28 -3.21
N CYS A 92 6.44 12.53 -2.30
CA CYS A 92 6.71 13.32 -1.08
C CYS A 92 6.19 12.70 0.22
N LYS A 93 5.62 11.48 0.17
CA LYS A 93 5.06 10.75 1.34
C LYS A 93 3.84 11.38 2.00
N ALA A 94 3.29 12.48 1.45
CA ALA A 94 2.07 13.09 1.94
C ALA A 94 0.92 12.06 2.00
N LEU A 95 0.15 12.08 3.09
CA LEU A 95 -0.99 11.18 3.27
C LEU A 95 -2.19 11.73 2.49
N LEU A 96 -2.74 10.93 1.58
CA LEU A 96 -3.79 11.29 0.65
C LEU A 96 -4.95 10.30 0.75
N THR A 97 -6.14 10.77 0.35
CA THR A 97 -7.34 9.95 0.17
C THR A 97 -8.04 10.37 -1.12
N HIS A 98 -8.81 9.47 -1.71
CA HIS A 98 -9.63 9.76 -2.88
C HIS A 98 -11.05 10.11 -2.44
N ASN A 99 -11.67 11.12 -3.05
CA ASN A 99 -13.02 11.58 -2.69
C ASN A 99 -14.15 10.62 -3.13
N GLY A 100 -13.81 9.62 -3.94
CA GLY A 100 -14.72 8.60 -4.45
C GLY A 100 -15.35 8.94 -5.80
N THR A 101 -15.08 10.11 -6.36
CA THR A 101 -15.70 10.59 -7.60
C THR A 101 -14.65 10.81 -8.70
N GLY A 102 -14.98 10.46 -9.94
CA GLY A 102 -14.15 10.78 -11.10
C GLY A 102 -13.02 9.78 -11.39
N CYS A 103 -11.94 10.30 -11.97
CA CYS A 103 -10.79 9.53 -12.44
C CYS A 103 -10.00 8.91 -11.27
N PRO A 104 -9.47 7.69 -11.39
CA PRO A 104 -8.58 7.12 -10.38
C PRO A 104 -7.27 7.89 -10.23
N ASN A 105 -6.84 8.70 -11.20
CA ASN A 105 -5.66 9.54 -11.10
C ASN A 105 -5.92 10.74 -10.19
N ILE A 106 -4.97 10.99 -9.28
CA ILE A 106 -4.97 12.16 -8.40
C ILE A 106 -3.68 12.93 -8.53
N ILE A 107 -3.76 14.24 -8.28
CA ILE A 107 -2.61 15.13 -8.21
C ILE A 107 -2.31 15.39 -6.74
N CYS A 108 -1.07 15.14 -6.31
CA CYS A 108 -0.67 15.44 -4.95
C CYS A 108 -0.68 16.97 -4.71
N PRO A 109 -1.43 17.50 -3.73
CA PRO A 109 -1.47 18.93 -3.45
C PRO A 109 -0.19 19.48 -2.81
N GLN A 110 0.80 18.64 -2.52
CA GLN A 110 2.08 19.05 -1.90
C GLN A 110 3.23 19.12 -2.90
N CYS A 111 3.33 18.14 -3.81
CA CYS A 111 4.42 18.09 -4.80
C CYS A 111 3.94 18.06 -6.26
N HIS A 112 2.63 18.16 -6.49
CA HIS A 112 1.97 18.15 -7.81
C HIS A 112 2.23 16.90 -8.67
N LYS A 113 2.83 15.85 -8.09
CA LYS A 113 2.96 14.56 -8.78
C LYS A 113 1.57 13.96 -9.00
N GLU A 114 1.26 13.67 -10.25
CA GLU A 114 0.09 12.90 -10.66
C GLU A 114 0.40 11.40 -10.61
N PHE A 115 -0.56 10.60 -10.13
CA PHE A 115 -0.47 9.14 -10.13
C PHE A 115 -1.86 8.51 -9.96
N CYS A 116 -2.00 7.27 -10.43
CA CYS A 116 -3.20 6.45 -10.23
C CYS A 116 -3.33 5.98 -8.78
N PHE A 117 -4.47 6.22 -8.15
CA PHE A 117 -4.73 5.81 -6.76
C PHE A 117 -4.86 4.28 -6.58
N ARG A 118 -5.06 3.54 -7.68
CA ARG A 118 -5.16 2.07 -7.70
C ARG A 118 -3.78 1.42 -7.70
N CYS A 119 -2.93 1.75 -8.68
CA CYS A 119 -1.65 1.09 -8.91
C CYS A 119 -0.42 1.94 -8.53
N LEU A 120 -0.59 3.22 -8.20
CA LEU A 120 0.47 4.17 -7.84
C LEU A 120 1.45 4.55 -8.97
N ARG A 121 1.20 4.10 -10.21
CA ARG A 121 1.94 4.49 -11.42
C ARG A 121 1.47 5.85 -11.96
N ALA A 122 2.32 6.52 -12.75
CA ALA A 122 1.98 7.81 -13.38
C ALA A 122 0.91 7.65 -14.47
N GLU A 123 1.07 6.62 -15.30
CA GLU A 123 0.15 6.27 -16.37
C GLU A 123 -0.61 4.99 -15.99
N CYS A 124 -1.94 5.03 -16.08
CA CYS A 124 -2.83 3.88 -15.89
C CYS A 124 -3.78 3.89 -17.09
N TYR A 125 -3.48 3.05 -18.07
CA TYR A 125 -4.42 2.77 -19.15
C TYR A 125 -5.47 1.81 -18.60
N SER A 126 -6.72 2.24 -18.53
CA SER A 126 -7.81 1.28 -18.32
C SER A 126 -7.81 0.32 -19.50
N ASN A 127 -7.91 -0.98 -19.23
CA ASN A 127 -7.93 -2.15 -20.15
C ASN A 127 -8.79 -2.07 -21.43
N GLN A 128 -9.39 -0.94 -21.79
CA GLN A 128 -10.18 -0.81 -23.02
C GLN A 128 -9.37 -1.10 -24.28
N TYR A 129 -8.05 -0.93 -24.30
CA TYR A 129 -7.24 -1.24 -25.48
C TYR A 129 -7.03 -2.74 -25.73
N TYR A 130 -7.02 -3.57 -24.68
CA TYR A 130 -6.78 -5.02 -24.83
C TYR A 130 -7.98 -5.75 -25.47
N TYR A 131 -9.19 -5.21 -25.33
CA TYR A 131 -10.38 -5.74 -26.00
C TYR A 131 -10.45 -5.39 -27.49
N PHE A 132 -9.72 -4.37 -27.97
CA PHE A 132 -9.68 -4.02 -29.39
C PHE A 132 -8.65 -4.84 -30.18
N ILE A 133 -7.59 -5.37 -29.54
CA ILE A 133 -6.55 -6.17 -30.22
C ILE A 133 -7.03 -7.61 -30.44
N ASN A 134 -7.83 -8.17 -29.52
CA ASN A 134 -8.31 -9.56 -29.62
C ASN A 134 -9.59 -9.73 -30.47
N ASP A 135 -10.12 -8.67 -31.09
CA ASP A 135 -11.35 -8.69 -31.93
C ASP A 135 -11.03 -8.55 -33.43
N PHE A 136 -9.75 -8.42 -33.81
CA PHE A 136 -9.27 -8.33 -35.20
C PHE A 136 -8.47 -9.55 -35.65
N SER A 137 -8.41 -10.64 -34.87
CA SER A 137 -7.69 -11.86 -35.24
C SER A 137 -8.53 -12.86 -36.06
N ASP A 138 -9.60 -12.42 -36.70
CA ASP A 138 -10.31 -13.20 -37.71
C ASP A 138 -10.16 -12.49 -39.07
N ASP A 139 -9.63 -13.25 -40.03
CA ASP A 139 -9.42 -12.95 -41.46
C ASP A 139 -8.15 -12.12 -41.80
N ASP A 140 -7.03 -12.81 -42.01
CA ASP A 140 -6.42 -12.96 -43.35
C ASP A 140 -5.20 -13.91 -43.28
N GLU A 141 -5.31 -15.07 -43.94
CA GLU A 141 -4.18 -15.92 -44.32
C GLU A 141 -3.46 -15.22 -45.50
N ASP A 142 -2.29 -14.63 -45.28
CA ASP A 142 -1.32 -14.40 -46.35
C ASP A 142 0.11 -14.50 -45.77
N ASP A 143 0.87 -15.45 -46.32
CA ASP A 143 2.29 -15.68 -46.09
C ASP A 143 3.10 -14.40 -46.43
N ASP A 144 3.86 -13.88 -45.46
CA ASP A 144 5.14 -13.20 -45.73
C ASP A 144 6.02 -13.29 -44.46
N ASP A 145 7.19 -13.91 -44.62
CA ASP A 145 8.25 -14.04 -43.62
C ASP A 145 8.84 -12.66 -43.27
N ASP A 146 8.45 -12.06 -42.15
CA ASP A 146 9.20 -10.99 -41.49
C ASP A 146 9.46 -11.38 -40.03
N ASP A 147 10.74 -11.65 -39.71
CA ASP A 147 11.28 -11.83 -38.37
C ASP A 147 11.19 -10.51 -37.57
N ASP A 148 9.98 -10.09 -37.23
CA ASP A 148 9.78 -9.09 -36.19
C ASP A 148 9.85 -9.81 -34.84
N ASP A 149 10.97 -9.62 -34.14
CA ASP A 149 11.08 -9.85 -32.70
C ASP A 149 10.01 -8.99 -32.02
N ASP A 150 8.78 -9.50 -31.96
CA ASP A 150 7.71 -8.99 -31.10
C ASP A 150 8.21 -9.11 -29.66
N ASP A 151 8.89 -8.07 -29.19
CA ASP A 151 9.03 -7.77 -27.78
C ASP A 151 7.59 -7.61 -27.26
N ASP A 152 7.03 -8.75 -26.85
CA ASP A 152 5.71 -8.94 -26.25
C ASP A 152 5.72 -8.20 -24.90
N ASP A 153 5.70 -6.86 -24.98
CA ASP A 153 5.70 -5.93 -23.86
C ASP A 153 4.39 -6.19 -23.09
N GLU A 154 4.46 -7.11 -22.13
CA GLU A 154 3.35 -7.53 -21.30
C GLU A 154 2.66 -6.30 -20.70
N ILE A 155 1.52 -5.91 -21.27
CA ILE A 155 0.83 -4.67 -20.90
C ILE A 155 0.31 -4.83 -19.47
N GLU A 156 1.07 -4.31 -18.50
CA GLU A 156 0.70 -4.37 -17.08
C GLU A 156 -0.63 -3.65 -16.83
N THR A 157 -1.67 -4.44 -16.60
CA THR A 157 -3.00 -3.94 -16.34
C THR A 157 -3.08 -3.11 -15.04
N CYS A 158 -3.99 -2.16 -14.99
CA CYS A 158 -4.12 -1.24 -13.85
C CYS A 158 -4.86 -1.91 -12.68
N GLU A 159 -4.12 -2.52 -11.75
CA GLU A 159 -4.67 -3.23 -10.58
C GLU A 159 -4.62 -2.43 -9.27
N ILE A 160 -5.44 -2.83 -8.30
CA ILE A 160 -5.44 -2.22 -6.96
C ILE A 160 -4.35 -2.88 -6.12
N VAL A 161 -3.29 -2.12 -5.81
CA VAL A 161 -2.22 -2.58 -4.91
C VAL A 161 -2.52 -2.20 -3.46
N ASN A 162 -2.01 -2.95 -2.49
CA ASN A 162 -2.08 -2.55 -1.08
C ASN A 162 -0.97 -1.53 -0.73
N ASN A 163 -0.84 -1.14 0.55
CA ASN A 163 0.17 -0.16 0.98
C ASN A 163 1.52 -0.79 1.39
N THR A 164 1.68 -2.11 1.31
CA THR A 164 2.84 -2.82 1.86
C THR A 164 4.15 -2.34 1.21
N ASP A 165 4.21 -2.35 -0.11
CA ASP A 165 5.40 -1.93 -0.86
C ASP A 165 5.64 -0.43 -0.71
N THR A 166 4.57 0.37 -0.69
CA THR A 166 4.68 1.81 -0.43
C THR A 166 5.32 2.09 0.93
N ILE A 167 4.93 1.36 1.97
CA ILE A 167 5.50 1.50 3.32
C ILE A 167 7.00 1.16 3.29
N GLN A 168 7.39 0.10 2.59
CA GLN A 168 8.79 -0.33 2.48
C GLN A 168 9.63 0.68 1.66
N CYS A 169 9.22 0.97 0.42
CA CYS A 169 9.97 1.84 -0.50
C CYS A 169 10.12 3.27 0.02
N LEU A 170 9.13 3.79 0.75
CA LEU A 170 9.19 5.15 1.31
C LEU A 170 9.82 5.20 2.71
N GLY A 171 10.22 4.07 3.28
CA GLY A 171 10.77 3.99 4.62
C GLY A 171 9.80 4.52 5.69
N LEU A 172 8.52 4.16 5.58
CA LEU A 172 7.45 4.59 6.47
C LEU A 172 7.25 3.64 7.66
#